data_AF-A0A7V5NYY8-F1
#
_entry.id   AF-A0A7V5NYY8-F1
#
_cell.length_a   1.000
_cell.length_b   1.000
_cell.length_c   1.000
_cell.angle_alpha   90.00
_cell.angle_beta   90.00
_cell.angle_gamma   90.00
#
_symmetry.space_group_name_H-M   'P 1'
#
loop_
_entity.id
_entity.type
_entity.pdbx_description
1 polymer ?
#
loop_
_entity_poly.entity_id
_entity_poly.type
_entity_poly.pdbx_seq_one_letter_code
_entity_poly.pdbx_strand_id
1 'polypeptide(L)'
;MAFRQNPHRVIPNVDGYGKPSRDSFLVPGDGDLEVLGWKEGKASWLKVKGLVRHRVPHKRFLKIRTGRGEVFISPAHSLFALEEGKIKPVKPSELEPVGPNAHVGPTNHVVGLKEVSQDCFKNLSEIDLAEVLAGFPCEAKAKVYVHLTERAFEKLEANLKAQDKSLKQAVYELGYRDRTQYYRWRREAVVPFSFWERYGELEDEEVFFSLRNYPEHRVPRKLSGQRLEAFLTLLAFYLTEGKASGTNLSISQAEERMEPIEKAACLLGIKSGESEHFGWSSKEKGPTETKVKVLRLKGILSFIIKHSAGFSAQDKKIPYFVFDLDRSLREKFLAALIEGDGYYDASHRRFGFFSRSKRLIAGVSFLLASLGYHFVLTRKDPRTGVYGLFYYPHPKRNWPGEGDFVCVPVYEIWEEEYPHEWEYDLSVDCETENFVGGLGGVLFHNTPFTNLTMDLKVPESFQKMAVVVGGQTRAETYAEFQKEMDMINRAFCELMMAGDAKGRIFTFPIPTYNITKEFDWENPALEPLWEMTRKYGIPYFANFVNSDMDPNDARSMCCRLRLDNRELRKRQG
;
A
#
# COMPACT_ATOMS: atom_id res chain seq x y z
N MET A 1 -6.93 -2.42 9.79
CA MET A 1 -8.28 -1.90 9.46
C MET A 1 -9.14 -3.02 8.87
N ALA A 2 -8.72 -3.66 7.77
CA ALA A 2 -9.40 -4.82 7.18
C ALA A 2 -9.78 -5.93 8.19
N PHE A 3 -8.84 -6.41 9.01
CA PHE A 3 -9.13 -7.42 10.05
C PHE A 3 -10.17 -7.01 11.10
N ARG A 4 -10.36 -5.70 11.36
CA ARG A 4 -11.36 -5.21 12.32
C ARG A 4 -12.71 -4.95 11.64
N GLN A 5 -12.69 -4.47 10.39
CA GLN A 5 -13.89 -4.10 9.65
C GLN A 5 -14.58 -5.30 8.98
N ASN A 6 -13.80 -6.34 8.66
CA ASN A 6 -14.29 -7.53 7.97
C ASN A 6 -14.12 -8.80 8.83
N PRO A 7 -14.60 -8.84 10.10
CA PRO A 7 -14.36 -9.99 10.99
C PRO A 7 -14.93 -11.30 10.42
N HIS A 8 -16.01 -11.21 9.64
CA HIS A 8 -16.65 -12.34 8.97
C HIS A 8 -15.83 -12.92 7.80
N ARG A 9 -14.84 -12.17 7.27
CA ARG A 9 -13.93 -12.62 6.20
C ARG A 9 -12.58 -13.12 6.74
N VAL A 10 -12.35 -13.03 8.05
CA VAL A 10 -11.09 -13.48 8.66
C VAL A 10 -11.09 -15.00 8.67
N ILE A 11 -10.15 -15.59 7.95
CA ILE A 11 -9.92 -17.02 7.89
C ILE A 11 -8.66 -17.31 8.71
N PRO A 12 -8.70 -18.22 9.70
CA PRO A 12 -7.48 -18.70 10.34
C PRO A 12 -6.66 -19.45 9.28
N ASN A 13 -5.36 -19.13 9.19
CA ASN A 13 -4.46 -19.99 8.44
C ASN A 13 -4.44 -21.37 9.10
N VAL A 14 -4.25 -22.42 8.33
CA VAL A 14 -4.19 -23.77 8.89
C VAL A 14 -2.78 -24.01 9.46
N ASP A 15 -2.70 -24.58 10.66
CA ASP A 15 -1.45 -25.09 11.19
C ASP A 15 -1.02 -26.37 10.44
N GLY A 16 0.14 -26.94 10.78
CA GLY A 16 0.63 -28.19 10.19
C GLY A 16 -0.37 -29.36 10.28
N TYR A 17 -1.39 -29.28 11.15
CA TYR A 17 -2.37 -30.33 11.39
C TYR A 17 -3.73 -30.05 10.72
N GLY A 18 -3.82 -29.05 9.84
CA GLY A 18 -5.07 -28.65 9.19
C GLY A 18 -6.08 -28.00 10.15
N LYS A 19 -5.65 -27.67 11.38
CA LYS A 19 -6.49 -26.98 12.35
C LYS A 19 -6.34 -25.47 12.17
N PRO A 20 -7.39 -24.69 12.47
CA PRO A 20 -7.29 -23.25 12.57
C PRO A 20 -6.14 -22.79 13.47
N SER A 21 -5.14 -22.15 12.89
CA SER A 21 -4.08 -21.46 13.62
C SER A 21 -4.71 -20.40 14.52
N ARG A 22 -4.26 -20.37 15.77
CA ARG A 22 -4.62 -19.30 16.71
C ARG A 22 -3.75 -18.06 16.53
N ASP A 23 -2.65 -18.20 15.78
CA ASP A 23 -1.57 -17.23 15.70
C ASP A 23 -1.34 -16.75 14.26
N SER A 24 -2.15 -17.16 13.28
CA SER A 24 -2.03 -16.71 11.90
C SER A 24 -3.39 -16.62 11.21
N PHE A 25 -3.62 -15.52 10.52
CA PHE A 25 -4.90 -15.20 9.91
C PHE A 25 -4.74 -14.54 8.54
N LEU A 26 -5.70 -14.81 7.67
CA LEU A 26 -5.83 -14.28 6.33
C LEU A 26 -7.16 -13.54 6.19
N VAL A 27 -7.17 -12.39 5.53
CA VAL A 27 -8.36 -11.81 4.93
C VAL A 27 -8.19 -11.90 3.42
N PRO A 28 -8.98 -12.72 2.70
CA PRO A 28 -8.94 -12.77 1.25
C PRO A 28 -9.20 -11.38 0.66
N GLY A 29 -8.52 -11.04 -0.44
CA GLY A 29 -8.79 -9.82 -1.19
C GLY A 29 -10.22 -9.83 -1.73
N ASP A 30 -10.83 -8.66 -1.84
CA ASP A 30 -12.12 -8.42 -2.54
C ASP A 30 -11.93 -8.03 -4.00
N GLY A 31 -10.68 -7.85 -4.46
CA GLY A 31 -10.36 -7.42 -5.82
C GLY A 31 -10.17 -5.91 -5.97
N ASP A 32 -10.52 -5.12 -4.95
CA ASP A 32 -10.44 -3.65 -4.98
C ASP A 32 -9.08 -3.11 -4.51
N LEU A 33 -8.27 -3.97 -3.89
CA LEU A 33 -6.98 -3.57 -3.33
C LEU A 33 -5.84 -3.94 -4.27
N GLU A 34 -5.05 -2.93 -4.63
CA GLU A 34 -3.85 -3.08 -5.45
C GLU A 34 -2.63 -2.49 -4.73
N VAL A 35 -1.46 -3.01 -5.08
CA VAL A 35 -0.16 -2.54 -4.59
C VAL A 35 0.79 -2.34 -5.76
N LEU A 36 1.67 -1.36 -5.66
CA LEU A 36 2.73 -1.19 -6.65
C LEU A 36 3.75 -2.32 -6.49
N GLY A 37 4.12 -2.98 -7.58
CA GLY A 37 5.15 -4.00 -7.58
C GLY A 37 5.90 -4.07 -8.91
N TRP A 38 6.86 -4.97 -8.96
CA TRP A 38 7.62 -5.33 -10.15
C TRP A 38 6.82 -6.29 -11.04
N LYS A 39 6.72 -5.95 -12.32
CA LYS A 39 6.29 -6.83 -13.40
C LYS A 39 7.18 -6.59 -14.61
N GLU A 40 8.05 -7.55 -14.92
CA GLU A 40 8.97 -7.50 -16.08
C GLU A 40 9.79 -6.19 -16.15
N GLY A 41 10.35 -5.76 -15.02
CA GLY A 41 11.16 -4.52 -14.93
C GLY A 41 10.35 -3.24 -14.84
N LYS A 42 9.01 -3.29 -14.97
CA LYS A 42 8.13 -2.13 -14.85
C LYS A 42 7.41 -2.10 -13.51
N ALA A 43 7.18 -0.90 -13.01
CA ALA A 43 6.33 -0.66 -11.86
C ALA A 43 4.87 -0.76 -12.33
N SER A 44 4.05 -1.56 -11.65
CA SER A 44 2.63 -1.76 -12.02
C SER A 44 1.77 -1.99 -10.79
N TRP A 45 0.49 -1.60 -10.88
CA TRP A 45 -0.51 -1.98 -9.90
C TRP A 45 -0.81 -3.47 -10.02
N LEU A 46 -0.61 -4.20 -8.93
CA LEU A 46 -0.80 -5.64 -8.81
C LEU A 46 -1.91 -5.91 -7.80
N LYS A 47 -2.81 -6.83 -8.14
CA LYS A 47 -3.94 -7.18 -7.28
C LYS A 47 -3.47 -7.88 -6.01
N VAL A 48 -4.04 -7.51 -4.88
CA VAL A 48 -3.81 -8.19 -3.61
C VAL A 48 -4.79 -9.36 -3.48
N LYS A 49 -4.26 -10.58 -3.48
CA LYS A 49 -5.02 -11.84 -3.29
C LYS A 49 -5.43 -12.02 -1.84
N GLY A 50 -4.64 -11.49 -0.89
CA GLY A 50 -4.98 -11.57 0.52
C GLY A 50 -4.04 -10.79 1.45
N LEU A 51 -4.59 -10.42 2.61
CA LEU A 51 -3.90 -9.74 3.68
C LEU A 51 -3.61 -10.73 4.80
N VAL A 52 -2.33 -10.90 5.16
CA VAL A 52 -1.90 -11.88 6.15
C VAL A 52 -1.46 -11.16 7.42
N ARG A 53 -1.74 -11.78 8.57
CA ARG A 53 -1.08 -11.43 9.84
C ARG A 53 -0.62 -12.67 10.56
N HIS A 54 0.52 -12.57 11.21
CA HIS A 54 1.07 -13.60 12.09
C HIS A 54 1.35 -13.00 13.46
N ARG A 55 1.08 -13.76 14.51
CA ARG A 55 1.46 -13.39 15.85
C ARG A 55 2.97 -13.57 15.97
N VAL A 56 3.65 -12.56 16.47
CA VAL A 56 5.10 -12.54 16.57
C VAL A 56 5.54 -13.47 17.71
N PRO A 57 6.22 -14.59 17.41
CA PRO A 57 6.67 -15.52 18.45
C PRO A 57 7.91 -14.98 19.18
N HIS A 58 8.76 -14.25 18.45
CA HIS A 58 9.99 -13.65 18.96
C HIS A 58 10.09 -12.21 18.50
N LYS A 59 10.33 -11.29 19.43
CA LYS A 59 10.40 -9.85 19.12
C LYS A 59 11.72 -9.41 18.49
N ARG A 60 12.62 -10.31 18.10
CA ARG A 60 13.89 -9.93 17.45
C ARG A 60 13.67 -9.76 15.95
N PHE A 61 13.67 -8.52 15.49
CA PHE A 61 13.49 -8.16 14.08
C PHE A 61 14.75 -7.45 13.56
N LEU A 62 14.89 -7.38 12.23
CA LEU A 62 16.00 -6.73 11.57
C LEU A 62 15.57 -5.37 11.01
N LYS A 63 16.30 -4.32 11.38
CA LYS A 63 16.27 -3.05 10.66
C LYS A 63 17.39 -3.01 9.64
N ILE A 64 17.03 -2.68 8.42
CA ILE A 64 17.97 -2.51 7.31
C ILE A 64 17.88 -1.07 6.85
N ARG A 65 19.01 -0.37 6.93
CA ARG A 65 19.19 0.98 6.42
C ARG A 65 19.73 0.91 5.00
N THR A 66 19.07 1.58 4.08
CA THR A 66 19.43 1.61 2.66
C THR A 66 19.62 3.03 2.16
N GLY A 67 20.09 3.22 0.93
CA GLY A 67 20.08 4.52 0.26
C GLY A 67 18.69 5.17 0.20
N ARG A 68 17.61 4.37 0.18
CA ARG A 68 16.22 4.85 0.09
C ARG A 68 15.53 5.03 1.42
N GLY A 69 16.05 4.53 2.54
CA GLY A 69 15.37 4.68 3.83
C GLY A 69 15.66 3.55 4.79
N GLU A 70 14.65 3.20 5.59
CA GLU A 70 14.72 2.10 6.55
C GLU A 70 13.55 1.14 6.30
N VAL A 71 13.85 -0.14 6.36
CA VAL A 71 12.88 -1.24 6.39
C VAL A 71 13.03 -2.01 7.70
N PHE A 72 11.93 -2.51 8.23
CA PHE A 72 11.91 -3.27 9.49
C PHE A 72 11.15 -4.56 9.27
N ILE A 73 11.86 -5.68 9.29
CA ILE A 73 11.37 -6.98 8.82
C ILE A 73 11.75 -8.10 9.79
N SER A 74 11.01 -9.20 9.76
CA SER A 74 11.39 -10.38 10.52
C SER A 74 12.65 -11.03 9.92
N PRO A 75 13.46 -11.78 10.70
CA PRO A 75 14.69 -12.39 10.19
C PRO A 75 14.48 -13.39 9.04
N ALA A 76 13.26 -13.93 8.91
CA ALA A 76 12.90 -14.88 7.86
C ALA A 76 12.43 -14.18 6.57
N HIS A 77 12.10 -12.90 6.62
CA HIS A 77 11.53 -12.18 5.49
C HIS A 77 12.62 -11.86 4.44
N SER A 78 12.33 -12.15 3.18
CA SER A 78 13.23 -11.86 2.06
C SER A 78 12.93 -10.49 1.45
N LEU A 79 13.98 -9.86 0.94
CA LEU A 79 13.87 -8.73 0.01
C LEU A 79 14.24 -9.23 -1.39
N PHE A 80 14.37 -8.33 -2.35
CA PHE A 80 14.92 -8.66 -3.67
C PHE A 80 16.27 -7.98 -3.89
N ALA A 81 17.18 -8.68 -4.57
CA ALA A 81 18.35 -8.12 -5.24
C ALA A 81 18.16 -8.25 -6.77
N LEU A 82 18.89 -7.44 -7.53
CA LEU A 82 18.92 -7.50 -8.99
C LEU A 82 20.17 -8.26 -9.44
N GLU A 83 19.98 -9.31 -10.25
CA GLU A 83 21.04 -10.14 -10.81
C GLU A 83 20.70 -10.37 -12.29
N GLU A 84 21.60 -9.95 -13.20
CA GLU A 84 21.44 -10.13 -14.66
C GLU A 84 20.09 -9.62 -15.22
N GLY A 85 19.62 -8.46 -14.74
CA GLY A 85 18.35 -7.85 -15.17
C GLY A 85 17.10 -8.53 -14.61
N LYS A 86 17.24 -9.48 -13.68
CA LYS A 86 16.12 -10.15 -13.01
C LYS A 86 16.17 -9.92 -11.51
N ILE A 87 14.99 -9.88 -10.87
CA ILE A 87 14.91 -9.86 -9.42
C ILE A 87 15.05 -11.26 -8.85
N LYS A 88 15.81 -11.38 -7.76
CA LYS A 88 16.03 -12.62 -7.03
C LYS A 88 15.83 -12.39 -5.54
N PRO A 89 15.11 -13.26 -4.82
CA PRO A 89 14.97 -13.14 -3.39
C PRO A 89 16.34 -13.17 -2.69
N VAL A 90 16.55 -12.28 -1.73
CA VAL A 90 17.76 -12.18 -0.92
C VAL A 90 17.38 -12.07 0.55
N LYS A 91 18.01 -12.88 1.41
CA LYS A 91 17.83 -12.74 2.86
C LYS A 91 18.75 -11.67 3.43
N PRO A 92 18.37 -11.02 4.54
CA PRO A 92 19.23 -10.05 5.19
C PRO A 92 20.61 -10.60 5.59
N SER A 93 20.71 -11.90 5.88
CA SER A 93 21.97 -12.57 6.22
C SER A 93 22.94 -12.73 5.04
N GLU A 94 22.45 -12.55 3.81
CA GLU A 94 23.23 -12.64 2.57
C GLU A 94 23.73 -11.25 2.11
N LEU A 95 23.33 -10.19 2.81
CA LEU A 95 23.64 -8.80 2.46
C LEU A 95 24.87 -8.31 3.23
N GLU A 96 25.80 -7.67 2.51
CA GLU A 96 27.01 -7.05 3.04
C GLU A 96 26.84 -5.52 3.06
N PRO A 97 26.75 -4.87 4.24
CA PRO A 97 26.60 -3.43 4.32
C PRO A 97 27.82 -2.67 3.77
N VAL A 98 27.57 -1.56 3.09
CA VAL A 98 28.62 -0.72 2.49
C VAL A 98 28.43 0.77 2.78
N GLY A 99 29.51 1.55 2.63
CA GLY A 99 29.45 3.00 2.80
C GLY A 99 28.66 3.71 1.67
N PRO A 100 28.15 4.94 1.89
CA PRO A 100 27.34 5.67 0.90
C PRO A 100 27.99 5.91 -0.47
N ASN A 101 29.32 5.93 -0.54
CA ASN A 101 30.08 6.16 -1.76
C ASN A 101 30.60 4.86 -2.42
N ALA A 102 30.32 3.70 -1.83
CA ALA A 102 30.80 2.41 -2.33
C ALA A 102 30.21 2.06 -3.69
N HIS A 103 30.79 1.05 -4.35
CA HIS A 103 30.19 0.49 -5.55
C HIS A 103 29.05 -0.46 -5.20
N VAL A 104 27.94 -0.33 -5.92
CA VAL A 104 26.78 -1.22 -5.77
C VAL A 104 27.11 -2.52 -6.51
N GLY A 105 27.34 -3.58 -5.75
CA GLY A 105 27.73 -4.90 -6.23
C GLY A 105 26.68 -5.96 -5.88
N PRO A 106 26.92 -7.24 -6.20
CA PRO A 106 25.92 -8.30 -6.11
C PRO A 106 25.43 -8.59 -4.68
N THR A 107 26.26 -8.35 -3.65
CA THR A 107 25.95 -8.71 -2.25
C THR A 107 25.50 -7.53 -1.39
N ASN A 108 25.53 -6.29 -1.90
CA ASN A 108 25.41 -5.11 -1.03
C ASN A 108 24.20 -4.22 -1.34
N HIS A 109 23.19 -4.76 -2.02
CA HIS A 109 22.05 -3.99 -2.48
C HIS A 109 20.73 -4.73 -2.34
N VAL A 110 19.66 -3.93 -2.34
CA VAL A 110 18.29 -4.40 -2.50
C VAL A 110 17.64 -3.64 -3.64
N VAL A 111 16.53 -4.13 -4.17
CA VAL A 111 15.78 -3.45 -5.24
C VAL A 111 14.88 -2.39 -4.63
N GLY A 112 14.86 -1.20 -5.23
CA GLY A 112 13.95 -0.14 -4.88
C GLY A 112 13.41 0.57 -6.10
N LEU A 113 12.36 1.36 -5.89
CA LEU A 113 11.68 2.11 -6.92
C LEU A 113 12.60 3.21 -7.44
N LYS A 114 12.85 3.23 -8.75
CA LYS A 114 13.58 4.30 -9.44
C LYS A 114 12.59 5.38 -9.87
N GLU A 115 11.56 4.95 -10.58
CA GLU A 115 10.51 5.78 -11.14
C GLU A 115 9.19 5.01 -11.17
N VAL A 116 8.10 5.73 -11.43
CA VAL A 116 6.78 5.11 -11.63
C VAL A 116 6.26 5.60 -12.97
N SER A 117 5.90 4.66 -13.85
CA SER A 117 5.30 4.99 -15.14
C SER A 117 4.07 5.89 -14.94
N GLN A 118 3.87 6.82 -15.88
CA GLN A 118 2.72 7.71 -15.86
C GLN A 118 1.40 6.93 -15.98
N ASP A 119 1.42 5.74 -16.60
CA ASP A 119 0.26 4.85 -16.74
C ASP A 119 -0.25 4.31 -15.39
N CYS A 120 0.54 4.42 -14.33
CA CYS A 120 0.12 4.07 -12.97
C CYS A 120 -0.71 5.17 -12.29
N PHE A 121 -0.87 6.34 -12.91
CA PHE A 121 -1.62 7.45 -12.33
C PHE A 121 -2.84 7.78 -13.20
N LYS A 122 -3.85 8.41 -12.59
CA LYS A 122 -5.04 8.87 -13.33
C LYS A 122 -4.74 10.03 -14.30
N ASN A 123 -3.62 10.73 -14.12
CA ASN A 123 -3.16 11.87 -14.93
C ASN A 123 -4.23 12.98 -15.10
N LEU A 124 -4.87 13.34 -14.00
CA LEU A 124 -5.94 14.34 -13.95
C LEU A 124 -5.40 15.77 -14.09
N SER A 125 -6.11 16.61 -14.83
CA SER A 125 -5.88 18.06 -14.90
C SER A 125 -6.79 18.86 -13.95
N GLU A 126 -7.61 18.16 -13.17
CA GLU A 126 -8.57 18.71 -12.23
C GLU A 126 -8.69 17.85 -10.95
N ILE A 127 -9.19 18.46 -9.87
CA ILE A 127 -9.56 17.76 -8.64
C ILE A 127 -11.06 17.85 -8.43
N ASP A 128 -11.69 16.72 -8.10
CA ASP A 128 -13.06 16.65 -7.64
C ASP A 128 -13.15 16.79 -6.11
N LEU A 129 -13.63 17.94 -5.64
CA LEU A 129 -13.77 18.18 -4.20
C LEU A 129 -14.84 17.30 -3.56
N ALA A 130 -15.82 16.80 -4.32
CA ALA A 130 -16.82 15.87 -3.79
C ALA A 130 -16.17 14.55 -3.36
N GLU A 131 -15.28 14.00 -4.20
CA GLU A 131 -14.54 12.77 -3.88
C GLU A 131 -13.62 12.98 -2.67
N VAL A 132 -12.92 14.11 -2.62
CA VAL A 132 -12.03 14.45 -1.49
C VAL A 132 -12.84 14.55 -0.19
N LEU A 133 -13.99 15.24 -0.23
CA LEU A 133 -14.87 15.42 0.92
C LEU A 133 -15.54 14.12 1.36
N ALA A 134 -15.90 13.23 0.44
CA ALA A 134 -16.49 11.93 0.74
C ALA A 134 -15.57 11.07 1.62
N GLY A 135 -14.26 11.17 1.39
CA GLY A 135 -13.22 10.51 2.18
C GLY A 135 -12.99 11.08 3.58
N PHE A 136 -13.67 12.16 3.98
CA PHE A 136 -13.50 12.76 5.31
C PHE A 136 -14.30 12.04 6.40
N PRO A 137 -13.87 12.11 7.68
CA PRO A 137 -14.65 11.62 8.81
C PRO A 137 -16.03 12.27 8.90
N CYS A 138 -17.01 11.56 9.47
CA CYS A 138 -18.39 12.03 9.58
C CYS A 138 -18.50 13.39 10.29
N GLU A 139 -17.71 13.62 11.33
CA GLU A 139 -17.70 14.87 12.10
C GLU A 139 -17.17 16.07 11.29
N ALA A 140 -16.30 15.79 10.32
CA ALA A 140 -15.80 16.79 9.38
C ALA A 140 -16.86 17.08 8.31
N LYS A 141 -17.46 16.03 7.71
CA LYS A 141 -18.53 16.16 6.71
C LYS A 141 -19.74 16.92 7.23
N ALA A 142 -20.08 16.78 8.51
CA ALA A 142 -21.19 17.51 9.16
C ALA A 142 -21.04 19.04 9.16
N LYS A 143 -19.85 19.57 8.89
CA LYS A 143 -19.57 21.02 8.82
C LYS A 143 -19.70 21.57 7.39
N VAL A 144 -19.84 20.71 6.40
CA VAL A 144 -19.84 21.03 4.97
C VAL A 144 -21.26 21.03 4.43
N TYR A 145 -21.55 22.02 3.60
CA TYR A 145 -22.86 22.24 3.00
C TYR A 145 -22.73 22.34 1.49
N VAL A 146 -23.73 21.83 0.79
CA VAL A 146 -23.81 21.76 -0.67
C VAL A 146 -24.92 22.69 -1.13
N HIS A 147 -24.56 23.64 -2.00
CA HIS A 147 -25.50 24.54 -2.66
C HIS A 147 -25.87 23.92 -3.99
N LEU A 148 -27.17 23.73 -4.20
CA LEU A 148 -27.72 22.99 -5.33
C LEU A 148 -28.39 23.94 -6.31
N THR A 149 -28.28 23.64 -7.61
CA THR A 149 -29.21 24.20 -8.61
C THR A 149 -30.59 23.57 -8.43
N GLU A 150 -31.62 24.18 -8.99
CA GLU A 150 -32.99 23.65 -8.95
C GLU A 150 -33.03 22.22 -9.49
N ARG A 151 -32.38 21.99 -10.64
CA ARG A 151 -32.24 20.67 -11.27
C ARG A 151 -31.57 19.63 -10.36
N ALA A 152 -30.48 19.99 -9.69
CA ALA A 152 -29.78 19.09 -8.78
C ALA A 152 -30.65 18.74 -7.55
N PHE A 153 -31.46 19.69 -7.08
CA PHE A 153 -32.39 19.45 -5.97
C PHE A 153 -33.53 18.51 -6.38
N GLU A 154 -34.12 18.70 -7.56
CA GLU A 154 -35.17 17.83 -8.10
C GLU A 154 -34.71 16.38 -8.24
N LYS A 155 -33.48 16.16 -8.74
CA LYS A 155 -32.86 14.83 -8.81
C LYS A 155 -32.68 14.21 -7.43
N LEU A 156 -32.19 14.99 -6.46
CA LEU A 156 -32.05 14.54 -5.08
C LEU A 156 -33.41 14.08 -4.52
N GLU A 157 -34.49 14.83 -4.78
CA GLU A 157 -35.85 14.47 -4.37
C GLU A 157 -36.36 13.20 -5.05
N ALA A 158 -36.04 13.02 -6.33
CA ALA A 158 -36.37 11.81 -7.07
C ALA A 158 -35.65 10.57 -6.49
N ASN A 159 -34.37 10.69 -6.18
CA ASN A 159 -33.57 9.61 -5.57
C ASN A 159 -34.06 9.26 -4.16
N LEU A 160 -34.44 10.26 -3.37
CA LEU A 160 -35.03 10.03 -2.06
C LEU A 160 -36.33 9.22 -2.16
N LYS A 161 -37.21 9.56 -3.12
CA LYS A 161 -38.45 8.82 -3.38
C LYS A 161 -38.17 7.40 -3.88
N ALA A 162 -37.18 7.22 -4.75
CA ALA A 162 -36.80 5.92 -5.30
C ALA A 162 -36.29 4.94 -4.23
N GLN A 163 -35.72 5.45 -3.14
CA GLN A 163 -35.28 4.64 -1.99
C GLN A 163 -36.41 4.33 -0.98
N ASP A 164 -37.68 4.64 -1.32
CA ASP A 164 -38.88 4.44 -0.48
C ASP A 164 -38.76 5.03 0.94
N LYS A 165 -38.00 6.13 1.09
CA LYS A 165 -37.82 6.81 2.38
C LYS A 165 -38.68 8.05 2.49
N SER A 166 -39.38 8.18 3.62
CA SER A 166 -40.03 9.43 3.96
C SER A 166 -38.99 10.53 4.24
N LEU A 167 -39.31 11.77 3.89
CA LEU A 167 -38.51 12.96 4.23
C LEU A 167 -38.15 13.01 5.72
N LYS A 168 -39.12 12.65 6.58
CA LYS A 168 -38.93 12.59 8.04
C LYS A 168 -37.83 11.59 8.42
N GLN A 169 -37.86 10.40 7.83
CA GLN A 169 -36.87 9.35 8.11
C GLN A 169 -35.47 9.77 7.66
N ALA A 170 -35.33 10.30 6.45
CA ALA A 170 -34.03 10.70 5.92
C ALA A 170 -33.36 11.84 6.71
N VAL A 171 -34.16 12.80 7.21
CA VAL A 171 -33.68 13.87 8.10
C VAL A 171 -33.27 13.31 9.47
N TYR A 172 -34.04 12.38 10.01
CA TYR A 172 -33.79 11.80 11.34
C TYR A 172 -32.55 10.91 11.38
N GLU A 173 -32.27 10.17 10.31
CA GLU A 173 -31.06 9.35 10.18
C GLU A 173 -29.76 10.17 10.25
N LEU A 174 -29.82 11.46 9.94
CA LEU A 174 -28.69 12.39 10.07
C LEU A 174 -28.61 13.06 11.45
N GLY A 175 -29.48 12.68 12.40
CA GLY A 175 -29.51 13.20 13.76
C GLY A 175 -30.34 14.48 13.96
N TYR A 176 -31.03 14.96 12.93
CA TYR A 176 -31.96 16.10 13.06
C TYR A 176 -33.29 15.62 13.65
N ARG A 177 -33.88 16.38 14.58
CA ARG A 177 -35.15 16.01 15.24
C ARG A 177 -36.38 16.73 14.66
N ASP A 178 -36.16 17.75 13.85
CA ASP A 178 -37.20 18.59 13.28
C ASP A 178 -37.35 18.35 11.78
N ARG A 179 -38.52 17.86 11.35
CA ARG A 179 -38.82 17.62 9.94
C ARG A 179 -38.88 18.92 9.12
N THR A 180 -39.12 20.06 9.75
CA THR A 180 -39.19 21.35 9.06
C THR A 180 -37.83 21.80 8.52
N GLN A 181 -36.76 21.18 9.03
CA GLN A 181 -35.40 21.39 8.58
C GLN A 181 -35.23 21.17 7.07
N TYR A 182 -35.93 20.18 6.50
CA TYR A 182 -35.88 19.91 5.07
C TYR A 182 -36.46 21.07 4.25
N TYR A 183 -37.61 21.62 4.65
CA TYR A 183 -38.21 22.76 3.94
C TYR A 183 -37.31 24.00 3.99
N ARG A 184 -36.55 24.17 5.08
CA ARG A 184 -35.51 25.21 5.15
C ARG A 184 -34.42 24.97 4.11
N TRP A 185 -33.89 23.75 4.03
CA TRP A 185 -32.88 23.38 3.03
C TRP A 185 -33.37 23.59 1.60
N ARG A 186 -34.62 23.19 1.30
CA ARG A 186 -35.22 23.39 -0.02
C ARG A 186 -35.36 24.85 -0.38
N ARG A 187 -35.86 25.68 0.55
CA ARG A 187 -36.02 27.13 0.35
C ARG A 187 -34.69 27.85 0.14
N GLU A 188 -33.66 27.43 0.88
CA GLU A 188 -32.32 28.04 0.79
C GLU A 188 -31.48 27.43 -0.35
N ALA A 189 -31.93 26.34 -0.97
CA ALA A 189 -31.20 25.53 -1.93
C ALA A 189 -29.85 25.02 -1.38
N VAL A 190 -29.80 24.71 -0.08
CA VAL A 190 -28.59 24.25 0.61
C VAL A 190 -28.89 23.06 1.52
N VAL A 191 -28.15 21.97 1.35
CA VAL A 191 -28.25 20.75 2.19
C VAL A 191 -26.90 20.42 2.84
N PRO A 192 -26.87 19.68 3.97
CA PRO A 192 -25.63 19.13 4.51
C PRO A 192 -24.97 18.17 3.51
N PHE A 193 -23.64 18.12 3.49
CA PHE A 193 -22.89 17.22 2.60
C PHE A 193 -23.28 15.76 2.79
N SER A 194 -23.47 15.30 4.03
CA SER A 194 -23.89 13.92 4.31
C SER A 194 -25.28 13.56 3.78
N PHE A 195 -26.16 14.55 3.60
CA PHE A 195 -27.46 14.35 2.97
C PHE A 195 -27.32 14.23 1.45
N TRP A 196 -26.57 15.15 0.85
CA TRP A 196 -26.27 15.11 -0.58
C TRP A 196 -25.45 13.88 -1.00
N GLU A 197 -24.47 13.44 -0.20
CA GLU A 197 -23.67 12.25 -0.47
C GLU A 197 -24.52 10.97 -0.55
N ARG A 198 -25.64 10.91 0.17
CA ARG A 198 -26.53 9.73 0.20
C ARG A 198 -27.64 9.76 -0.85
N TYR A 199 -28.15 10.95 -1.17
CA TYR A 199 -29.36 11.11 -1.99
C TYR A 199 -29.16 11.97 -3.24
N GLY A 200 -28.09 12.77 -3.31
CA GLY A 200 -27.73 13.52 -4.50
C GLY A 200 -27.07 12.64 -5.56
N GLU A 201 -26.74 13.24 -6.70
CA GLU A 201 -25.98 12.58 -7.75
C GLU A 201 -24.52 13.05 -7.71
N LEU A 202 -23.60 12.09 -7.59
CA LEU A 202 -22.18 12.34 -7.75
C LEU A 202 -21.81 12.73 -9.19
N GLU A 203 -22.73 12.82 -10.13
CA GLU A 203 -22.47 13.33 -11.48
C GLU A 203 -22.91 14.78 -11.66
N ASP A 204 -23.56 15.40 -10.67
CA ASP A 204 -23.95 16.80 -10.76
C ASP A 204 -22.72 17.72 -10.70
N GLU A 205 -22.36 18.31 -11.85
CA GLU A 205 -21.20 19.19 -11.99
C GLU A 205 -21.43 20.59 -11.37
N GLU A 206 -22.68 21.05 -11.35
CA GLU A 206 -23.06 22.42 -10.95
C GLU A 206 -23.37 22.56 -9.44
N VAL A 207 -22.58 21.91 -8.58
CA VAL A 207 -22.72 22.06 -7.12
C VAL A 207 -21.58 22.88 -6.55
N PHE A 208 -21.89 23.63 -5.48
CA PHE A 208 -20.90 24.41 -4.74
C PHE A 208 -20.83 23.97 -3.29
N PHE A 209 -19.63 24.01 -2.73
CA PHE A 209 -19.37 23.67 -1.34
C PHE A 209 -19.08 24.91 -0.51
N SER A 210 -19.57 24.92 0.73
CA SER A 210 -19.21 25.91 1.73
C SER A 210 -19.11 25.28 3.11
N LEU A 211 -18.62 26.04 4.09
CA LEU A 211 -18.75 25.68 5.50
C LEU A 211 -20.00 26.33 6.08
N ARG A 212 -20.58 25.70 7.11
CA ARG A 212 -21.74 26.21 7.85
C ARG A 212 -21.58 27.67 8.31
N ASN A 213 -20.40 28.02 8.79
CA ASN A 213 -20.11 29.32 9.37
C ASN A 213 -19.64 30.35 8.33
N TYR A 214 -19.53 29.94 7.06
CA TYR A 214 -19.07 30.77 5.94
C TYR A 214 -19.91 30.46 4.67
N PRO A 215 -21.26 30.55 4.74
CA PRO A 215 -22.16 30.17 3.62
C PRO A 215 -21.98 31.02 2.36
N GLU A 216 -21.40 32.21 2.49
CA GLU A 216 -21.07 33.13 1.40
C GLU A 216 -19.82 32.71 0.62
N HIS A 217 -18.94 31.89 1.22
CA HIS A 217 -17.71 31.41 0.61
C HIS A 217 -17.94 30.09 -0.11
N ARG A 218 -18.55 30.18 -1.29
CA ARG A 218 -18.88 29.04 -2.16
C ARG A 218 -17.72 28.69 -3.07
N VAL A 219 -17.45 27.40 -3.21
CA VAL A 219 -16.38 26.88 -4.06
C VAL A 219 -16.97 25.83 -4.99
N PRO A 220 -16.73 25.91 -6.31
CA PRO A 220 -17.24 24.92 -7.25
C PRO A 220 -16.67 23.54 -6.95
N ARG A 221 -17.42 22.50 -7.34
CA ARG A 221 -17.02 21.11 -7.14
C ARG A 221 -15.66 20.76 -7.73
N LYS A 222 -15.40 21.21 -8.97
CA LYS A 222 -14.14 20.94 -9.68
C LYS A 222 -13.19 22.11 -9.51
N LEU A 223 -11.92 21.81 -9.22
CA LEU A 223 -10.82 22.77 -9.30
C LEU A 223 -9.92 22.39 -10.47
N SER A 224 -9.72 23.32 -11.40
CA SER A 224 -8.89 23.14 -12.59
C SER A 224 -8.10 24.42 -12.92
N GLY A 225 -7.16 24.33 -13.86
CA GLY A 225 -6.37 25.46 -14.35
C GLY A 225 -5.67 26.24 -13.23
N GLN A 226 -5.66 27.57 -13.34
CA GLN A 226 -4.96 28.44 -12.37
C GLN A 226 -5.50 28.31 -10.93
N ARG A 227 -6.79 28.01 -10.76
CA ARG A 227 -7.37 27.78 -9.43
C ARG A 227 -6.79 26.52 -8.79
N LEU A 228 -6.62 25.45 -9.57
CA LEU A 228 -5.97 24.24 -9.07
C LEU A 228 -4.51 24.51 -8.72
N GLU A 229 -3.77 25.22 -9.56
CA GLU A 229 -2.38 25.57 -9.29
C GLU A 229 -2.24 26.38 -7.99
N ALA A 230 -3.09 27.40 -7.79
CA ALA A 230 -3.13 28.16 -6.54
C ALA A 230 -3.48 27.27 -5.33
N PHE A 231 -4.40 26.32 -5.49
CA PHE A 231 -4.75 25.38 -4.41
C PHE A 231 -3.56 24.49 -4.04
N LEU A 232 -2.82 24.01 -5.03
CA LEU A 232 -1.61 23.21 -4.83
C LEU A 232 -0.50 24.02 -4.17
N THR A 233 -0.32 25.30 -4.54
CA THR A 233 0.60 26.22 -3.87
C THR A 233 0.26 26.35 -2.38
N LEU A 234 -1.00 26.67 -2.04
CA LEU A 234 -1.41 26.76 -0.62
C LEU A 234 -1.26 25.44 0.13
N LEU A 235 -1.54 24.31 -0.51
CA LEU A 235 -1.34 22.98 0.07
C LEU A 235 0.15 22.72 0.36
N ALA A 236 1.04 23.05 -0.56
CA ALA A 236 2.49 22.87 -0.40
C ALA A 236 3.02 23.74 0.75
N PHE A 237 2.69 25.04 0.76
CA PHE A 237 3.08 25.94 1.84
C PHE A 237 2.42 25.58 3.18
N TYR A 238 1.23 24.99 3.18
CA TYR A 238 0.65 24.43 4.40
C TYR A 238 1.45 23.22 4.91
N LEU A 239 1.89 22.33 4.03
CA LEU A 239 2.67 21.16 4.42
C LEU A 239 4.02 21.54 5.04
N THR A 240 4.64 22.61 4.56
CA THR A 240 5.90 23.11 5.09
C THR A 240 5.68 24.00 6.32
N GLU A 241 5.05 25.15 6.13
CA GLU A 241 4.97 26.26 7.09
C GLU A 241 3.60 26.39 7.79
N GLY A 242 2.66 25.51 7.45
CA GLY A 242 1.29 25.61 7.92
C GLY A 242 1.03 25.09 9.33
N LYS A 243 0.06 25.72 10.01
CA LYS A 243 -0.53 25.28 11.28
C LYS A 243 -2.05 25.26 11.19
N ALA A 244 -2.68 24.15 11.56
CA ALA A 244 -4.13 24.06 11.65
C ALA A 244 -4.66 24.70 12.95
N SER A 245 -5.81 25.38 12.88
CA SER A 245 -6.51 25.90 14.07
C SER A 245 -8.02 26.00 13.84
N GLY A 246 -8.81 25.21 14.58
CA GLY A 246 -10.27 25.21 14.47
C GLY A 246 -10.73 24.91 13.05
N THR A 247 -11.53 25.80 12.42
CA THR A 247 -11.92 25.72 11.00
C THR A 247 -10.87 26.28 10.04
N ASN A 248 -9.85 26.95 10.55
CA ASN A 248 -8.90 27.73 9.76
C ASN A 248 -7.53 27.04 9.70
N LEU A 249 -6.65 27.58 8.88
CA LEU A 249 -5.21 27.31 8.96
C LEU A 249 -4.44 28.62 8.86
N SER A 250 -3.20 28.63 9.31
CA SER A 250 -2.27 29.73 9.13
C SER A 250 -1.01 29.24 8.43
N ILE A 251 -0.43 30.07 7.56
CA ILE A 251 0.88 29.84 6.96
C ILE A 251 1.77 30.99 7.42
N SER A 252 2.93 30.67 7.97
CA SER A 252 3.91 31.65 8.45
C SER A 252 5.11 31.65 7.52
N GLN A 253 5.52 32.79 7.00
CA GLN A 253 6.68 32.84 6.11
C GLN A 253 7.36 34.21 6.19
N ALA A 254 8.65 34.26 5.83
CA ALA A 254 9.38 35.51 5.66
C ALA A 254 8.65 36.42 4.67
N GLU A 255 8.61 37.72 4.96
CA GLU A 255 7.84 38.71 4.20
C GLU A 255 8.15 38.66 2.69
N GLU A 256 9.42 38.51 2.32
CA GLU A 256 9.88 38.43 0.93
C GLU A 256 9.44 37.17 0.17
N ARG A 257 8.93 36.15 0.86
CA ARG A 257 8.43 34.89 0.26
C ARG A 257 6.91 34.74 0.38
N MET A 258 6.19 35.77 0.82
CA MET A 258 4.74 35.72 1.00
C MET A 258 3.95 35.85 -0.30
N GLU A 259 4.51 36.49 -1.32
CA GLU A 259 3.82 36.84 -2.56
C GLU A 259 3.10 35.65 -3.23
N PRO A 260 3.69 34.44 -3.37
CA PRO A 260 3.00 33.30 -3.98
C PRO A 260 1.77 32.85 -3.17
N ILE A 261 1.86 32.90 -1.84
CA ILE A 261 0.81 32.48 -0.92
C ILE A 261 -0.38 33.46 -1.00
N GLU A 262 -0.10 34.77 -1.01
CA GLU A 262 -1.11 35.81 -1.09
C GLU A 262 -1.82 35.81 -2.44
N LYS A 263 -1.08 35.70 -3.54
CA LYS A 263 -1.65 35.55 -4.89
C LYS A 263 -2.55 34.32 -4.98
N ALA A 264 -2.09 33.18 -4.45
CA ALA A 264 -2.88 31.95 -4.45
C ALA A 264 -4.17 32.08 -3.63
N ALA A 265 -4.11 32.68 -2.43
CA ALA A 265 -5.28 32.93 -1.60
C ALA A 265 -6.28 33.88 -2.27
N CYS A 266 -5.78 34.96 -2.90
CA CYS A 266 -6.58 35.92 -3.65
C CYS A 266 -7.30 35.27 -4.84
N LEU A 267 -6.57 34.51 -5.66
CA LEU A 267 -7.13 33.83 -6.84
C LEU A 267 -8.24 32.83 -6.46
N LEU A 268 -8.09 32.17 -5.32
CA LEU A 268 -9.09 31.24 -4.80
C LEU A 268 -10.28 31.92 -4.12
N GLY A 269 -10.24 33.23 -3.90
CA GLY A 269 -11.25 33.96 -3.14
C GLY A 269 -11.30 33.57 -1.66
N ILE A 270 -10.18 33.12 -1.10
CA ILE A 270 -10.08 32.71 0.30
C ILE A 270 -9.97 33.95 1.17
N LYS A 271 -10.86 34.06 2.16
CA LYS A 271 -10.76 35.13 3.17
C LYS A 271 -9.52 34.92 4.03
N SER A 272 -8.61 35.87 3.98
CA SER A 272 -7.40 35.90 4.78
C SER A 272 -7.49 36.96 5.88
N GLY A 273 -6.70 36.78 6.93
CA GLY A 273 -6.34 37.85 7.87
C GLY A 273 -4.85 37.77 8.13
N GLU A 274 -4.20 38.91 8.30
CA GLU A 274 -2.74 39.02 8.38
C GLU A 274 -2.31 39.47 9.78
N SER A 275 -1.14 39.00 10.20
CA SER A 275 -0.43 39.49 11.38
C SER A 275 1.07 39.34 11.18
N GLU A 276 1.84 40.21 11.81
CA GLU A 276 3.30 40.24 11.70
C GLU A 276 3.95 40.01 13.06
N HIS A 277 5.07 39.29 13.04
CA HIS A 277 5.91 39.03 14.21
C HIS A 277 7.38 39.03 13.79
N PHE A 278 8.29 39.20 14.74
CA PHE A 278 9.71 38.97 14.51
C PHE A 278 10.03 37.47 14.59
N GLY A 279 10.93 36.99 13.71
CA GLY A 279 11.40 35.60 13.70
C GLY A 279 12.09 35.22 15.01
N TRP A 280 12.38 33.93 15.22
CA TRP A 280 13.00 33.46 16.48
C TRP A 280 14.26 32.64 16.21
N SER A 281 15.38 33.01 16.83
CA SER A 281 16.64 32.28 16.77
C SER A 281 16.76 31.32 17.96
N SER A 282 16.80 30.01 17.67
CA SER A 282 17.07 29.01 18.73
C SER A 282 18.50 29.10 19.28
N LYS A 283 19.44 29.64 18.49
CA LYS A 283 20.85 29.80 18.88
C LYS A 283 21.04 30.99 19.81
N GLU A 284 20.39 32.11 19.50
CA GLU A 284 20.49 33.36 20.26
C GLU A 284 19.41 33.49 21.34
N LYS A 285 18.43 32.56 21.35
CA LYS A 285 17.28 32.53 22.26
C LYS A 285 16.52 33.87 22.30
N GLY A 286 16.32 34.47 21.13
CA GLY A 286 15.68 35.76 21.00
C GLY A 286 15.09 36.02 19.61
N PRO A 287 14.33 37.11 19.45
CA PRO A 287 13.78 37.51 18.17
C PRO A 287 14.88 37.94 17.18
N THR A 288 14.70 37.60 15.91
CA THR A 288 15.58 38.02 14.80
C THR A 288 15.05 39.28 14.12
N GLU A 289 15.89 39.95 13.34
CA GLU A 289 15.46 41.07 12.49
C GLU A 289 14.53 40.65 11.35
N THR A 290 14.46 39.35 11.05
CA THR A 290 13.58 38.79 10.02
C THR A 290 12.11 39.01 10.39
N LYS A 291 11.39 39.76 9.57
CA LYS A 291 9.94 39.89 9.69
C LYS A 291 9.26 38.63 9.16
N VAL A 292 8.43 38.02 10.01
CA VAL A 292 7.62 36.86 9.67
C VAL A 292 6.16 37.31 9.59
N LYS A 293 5.56 37.09 8.42
CA LYS A 293 4.15 37.34 8.19
C LYS A 293 3.36 36.05 8.36
N VAL A 294 2.18 36.15 8.97
CA VAL A 294 1.28 35.02 9.21
C VAL A 294 -0.04 35.28 8.52
N LEU A 295 -0.35 34.46 7.51
CA LEU A 295 -1.60 34.53 6.76
C LEU A 295 -2.59 33.49 7.28
N ARG A 296 -3.69 33.94 7.88
CA ARG A 296 -4.76 33.09 8.42
C ARG A 296 -5.87 32.90 7.39
N LEU A 297 -5.99 31.69 6.85
CA LEU A 297 -6.92 31.32 5.78
C LEU A 297 -8.19 30.67 6.34
N LYS A 298 -9.35 31.16 5.90
CA LYS A 298 -10.69 30.71 6.35
C LYS A 298 -11.52 30.15 5.19
N GLY A 299 -12.49 29.31 5.50
CA GLY A 299 -13.44 28.76 4.52
C GLY A 299 -13.17 27.32 4.13
N ILE A 300 -13.89 26.84 3.12
CA ILE A 300 -13.93 25.41 2.77
C ILE A 300 -12.60 24.89 2.21
N LEU A 301 -11.85 25.68 1.43
CA LEU A 301 -10.57 25.24 0.88
C LEU A 301 -9.50 25.05 1.97
N SER A 302 -9.41 25.96 2.94
CA SER A 302 -8.49 25.76 4.07
C SER A 302 -8.92 24.59 4.96
N PHE A 303 -10.22 24.35 5.06
CA PHE A 303 -10.75 23.16 5.71
C PHE A 303 -10.36 21.87 4.98
N ILE A 304 -10.47 21.83 3.65
CA ILE A 304 -10.09 20.68 2.84
C ILE A 304 -8.59 20.41 2.94
N ILE A 305 -7.75 21.45 2.84
CA ILE A 305 -6.28 21.34 2.93
C ILE A 305 -5.88 20.60 4.21
N LYS A 306 -6.24 21.11 5.40
CA LYS A 306 -5.78 20.50 6.65
C LYS A 306 -6.36 19.10 6.91
N HIS A 307 -7.61 18.83 6.49
CA HIS A 307 -8.22 17.52 6.68
C HIS A 307 -7.62 16.47 5.74
N SER A 308 -7.17 16.89 4.55
CA SER A 308 -6.47 16.03 3.59
C SER A 308 -5.01 15.82 3.98
N ALA A 309 -4.36 16.87 4.47
CA ALA A 309 -2.91 16.95 4.61
C ALA A 309 -2.40 16.71 6.04
N GLY A 310 -3.26 16.58 7.05
CA GLY A 310 -2.87 16.46 8.47
C GLY A 310 -2.90 17.79 9.23
N PHE A 311 -2.87 17.75 10.55
CA PHE A 311 -3.06 18.89 11.46
C PHE A 311 -1.77 19.33 12.18
N SER A 312 -0.87 18.40 12.46
CA SER A 312 0.36 18.59 13.23
C SER A 312 1.60 18.24 12.41
N ALA A 313 2.75 18.78 12.78
CA ALA A 313 4.01 18.52 12.06
C ALA A 313 4.39 17.03 11.94
N GLN A 314 3.87 16.17 12.83
CA GLN A 314 4.16 14.73 12.84
C GLN A 314 3.15 13.91 12.01
N ASP A 315 1.94 14.43 11.78
CA ASP A 315 0.89 13.73 11.05
C ASP A 315 0.73 14.18 9.59
N LYS A 316 1.39 15.29 9.22
CA LYS A 316 1.30 15.86 7.87
C LYS A 316 1.62 14.83 6.79
N LYS A 317 0.93 14.87 5.66
CA LYS A 317 1.09 13.94 4.53
C LYS A 317 0.67 14.58 3.22
N ILE A 318 1.27 14.17 2.11
CA ILE A 318 0.76 14.54 0.78
C ILE A 318 -0.61 13.85 0.57
N PRO A 319 -1.67 14.58 0.23
CA PRO A 319 -2.97 14.00 -0.11
C PRO A 319 -2.90 13.11 -1.36
N TYR A 320 -3.70 12.04 -1.41
CA TYR A 320 -3.64 11.05 -2.50
C TYR A 320 -3.86 11.69 -3.88
N PHE A 321 -4.79 12.65 -3.97
CA PHE A 321 -5.18 13.27 -5.23
C PHE A 321 -4.03 14.00 -5.92
N VAL A 322 -2.97 14.39 -5.20
CA VAL A 322 -1.78 14.99 -5.80
C VAL A 322 -1.05 14.01 -6.71
N PHE A 323 -1.02 12.72 -6.33
CA PHE A 323 -0.37 11.68 -7.14
C PHE A 323 -1.16 11.36 -8.40
N ASP A 324 -2.48 11.52 -8.36
CA ASP A 324 -3.37 11.31 -9.50
C ASP A 324 -3.31 12.44 -10.54
N LEU A 325 -2.67 13.57 -10.22
CA LEU A 325 -2.53 14.68 -11.15
C LEU A 325 -1.57 14.37 -12.30
N ASP A 326 -1.73 15.09 -13.41
CA ASP A 326 -0.75 15.06 -14.49
C ASP A 326 0.66 15.45 -14.00
N ARG A 327 1.66 15.06 -14.79
CA ARG A 327 3.06 15.28 -14.47
C ARG A 327 3.39 16.76 -14.23
N SER A 328 2.85 17.67 -15.04
CA SER A 328 3.15 19.10 -14.95
C SER A 328 2.65 19.68 -13.63
N LEU A 329 1.44 19.31 -13.19
CA LEU A 329 0.90 19.73 -11.91
C LEU A 329 1.68 19.14 -10.73
N ARG A 330 2.14 17.89 -10.82
CA ARG A 330 3.05 17.29 -9.82
C ARG A 330 4.39 18.02 -9.73
N GLU A 331 4.96 18.43 -10.86
CA GLU A 331 6.19 19.24 -10.91
C GLU A 331 5.99 20.62 -10.26
N LYS A 332 4.88 21.30 -10.56
CA LYS A 332 4.52 22.59 -9.92
C LYS A 332 4.33 22.43 -8.42
N PHE A 333 3.69 21.36 -7.98
CA PHE A 333 3.51 21.07 -6.56
C PHE A 333 4.84 20.78 -5.86
N LEU A 334 5.74 20.00 -6.49
CA LEU A 334 7.09 19.77 -5.96
C LEU A 334 7.87 21.10 -5.84
N ALA A 335 7.80 21.96 -6.87
CA ALA A 335 8.47 23.27 -6.84
C ALA A 335 8.00 24.13 -5.66
N ALA A 336 6.68 24.21 -5.44
CA ALA A 336 6.10 24.94 -4.31
C ALA A 336 6.50 24.34 -2.93
N LEU A 337 6.62 23.00 -2.84
CA LEU A 337 7.11 22.35 -1.62
C LEU A 337 8.56 22.74 -1.30
N ILE A 338 9.41 22.80 -2.33
CA ILE A 338 10.82 23.18 -2.18
C ILE A 338 10.98 24.67 -1.89
N GLU A 339 10.13 25.52 -2.46
CA GLU A 339 10.12 26.95 -2.14
C GLU A 339 9.74 27.22 -0.68
N GLY A 340 8.83 26.41 -0.13
CA GLY A 340 8.34 26.53 1.24
C GLY A 340 9.41 26.27 2.32
N ASP A 341 10.05 25.10 2.29
CA ASP A 341 10.99 24.64 3.34
C ASP A 341 12.13 23.77 2.76
N GLY A 342 12.30 23.79 1.44
CA GLY A 342 13.44 23.17 0.78
C GLY A 342 14.64 24.11 0.74
N TYR A 343 15.83 23.52 0.60
CA TYR A 343 17.03 24.30 0.29
C TYR A 343 17.84 23.65 -0.82
N TYR A 344 18.54 24.46 -1.60
CA TYR A 344 19.45 24.01 -2.65
C TYR A 344 20.89 23.99 -2.15
N ASP A 345 21.52 22.82 -2.20
CA ASP A 345 22.94 22.61 -1.92
C ASP A 345 23.72 22.69 -3.25
N ALA A 346 24.28 23.87 -3.53
CA ALA A 346 25.02 24.11 -4.78
C ALA A 346 26.28 23.24 -4.91
N SER A 347 26.96 22.94 -3.79
CA SER A 347 28.17 22.12 -3.77
C SER A 347 27.92 20.69 -4.27
N HIS A 348 26.75 20.15 -3.93
CA HIS A 348 26.35 18.80 -4.32
C HIS A 348 25.27 18.76 -5.43
N ARG A 349 24.81 19.92 -5.91
CA ARG A 349 23.76 20.08 -6.93
C ARG A 349 22.49 19.29 -6.59
N ARG A 350 22.01 19.43 -5.36
CA ARG A 350 20.85 18.68 -4.82
C ARG A 350 19.94 19.59 -4.01
N PHE A 351 18.71 19.16 -3.84
CA PHE A 351 17.75 19.81 -2.94
C PHE A 351 17.55 18.97 -1.69
N GLY A 352 17.47 19.63 -0.54
CA GLY A 352 17.15 19.02 0.75
C GLY A 352 15.72 19.30 1.17
N PHE A 353 15.06 18.32 1.76
CA PHE A 353 13.72 18.44 2.36
C PHE A 353 13.69 17.70 3.70
N PHE A 354 13.15 18.33 4.74
CA PHE A 354 13.21 17.82 6.11
C PHE A 354 11.83 17.82 6.74
N SER A 355 11.50 16.78 7.48
CA SER A 355 10.23 16.74 8.19
C SER A 355 10.26 15.82 9.39
N ARG A 356 9.43 16.12 10.40
CA ARG A 356 9.15 15.21 11.51
C ARG A 356 8.10 14.16 11.15
N SER A 357 7.35 14.35 10.06
CA SER A 357 6.36 13.38 9.60
C SER A 357 7.00 12.34 8.67
N LYS A 358 7.01 11.09 9.13
CA LYS A 358 7.38 9.94 8.30
C LYS A 358 6.47 9.81 7.06
N ARG A 359 5.18 10.17 7.19
CA ARG A 359 4.20 10.09 6.09
C ARG A 359 4.45 11.15 5.03
N LEU A 360 4.86 12.36 5.44
CA LEU A 360 5.22 13.41 4.50
C LEU A 360 6.47 13.03 3.72
N ILE A 361 7.51 12.52 4.40
CA ILE A 361 8.73 12.04 3.72
C ILE A 361 8.43 10.90 2.75
N ALA A 362 7.64 9.90 3.17
CA ALA A 362 7.23 8.83 2.27
C ALA A 362 6.48 9.38 1.04
N GLY A 363 5.59 10.36 1.24
CA GLY A 363 4.88 11.02 0.16
C GLY A 363 5.80 11.78 -0.80
N VAL A 364 6.76 12.56 -0.27
CA VAL A 364 7.74 13.30 -1.10
C VAL A 364 8.64 12.32 -1.85
N SER A 365 9.09 11.22 -1.23
CA SER A 365 9.82 10.14 -1.91
C SER A 365 9.02 9.56 -3.07
N PHE A 366 7.72 9.30 -2.86
CA PHE A 366 6.86 8.76 -3.92
C PHE A 366 6.59 9.80 -5.02
N LEU A 367 6.40 11.09 -4.67
CA LEU A 367 6.27 12.18 -5.63
C LEU A 367 7.52 12.28 -6.52
N LEU A 368 8.71 12.20 -5.93
CA LEU A 368 9.98 12.22 -6.66
C LEU A 368 10.13 11.02 -7.59
N ALA A 369 9.78 9.80 -7.12
CA ALA A 369 9.74 8.62 -7.98
C ALA A 369 8.75 8.79 -9.14
N SER A 370 7.57 9.39 -8.88
CA SER A 370 6.56 9.65 -9.91
C SER A 370 7.02 10.64 -11.00
N LEU A 371 8.08 11.41 -10.71
CA LEU A 371 8.72 12.38 -11.60
C LEU A 371 10.08 11.88 -12.13
N GLY A 372 10.51 10.68 -11.77
CA GLY A 372 11.79 10.09 -12.19
C GLY A 372 13.03 10.70 -11.54
N TYR A 373 12.89 11.42 -10.42
CA TYR A 373 14.04 12.02 -9.72
C TYR A 373 14.76 11.00 -8.84
N HIS A 374 16.09 10.96 -8.96
CA HIS A 374 16.94 10.22 -8.03
C HIS A 374 16.93 10.90 -6.65
N PHE A 375 16.71 10.12 -5.58
CA PHE A 375 16.70 10.63 -4.22
C PHE A 375 17.26 9.64 -3.21
N VAL A 376 17.77 10.17 -2.11
CA VAL A 376 18.28 9.41 -0.97
C VAL A 376 17.64 9.94 0.31
N LEU A 377 17.45 9.06 1.27
CA LEU A 377 17.05 9.47 2.63
C LEU A 377 18.26 9.49 3.55
N THR A 378 18.24 10.37 4.53
CA THR A 378 19.21 10.38 5.62
C THR A 378 18.72 9.49 6.77
N ARG A 379 19.64 9.18 7.70
CA ARG A 379 19.24 8.59 8.98
C ARG A 379 18.35 9.60 9.71
N LYS A 380 17.28 9.11 10.33
CA LYS A 380 16.46 9.92 11.22
C LYS A 380 17.33 10.48 12.35
N ASP A 381 17.33 11.79 12.52
CA ASP A 381 18.05 12.43 13.61
C ASP A 381 17.46 11.98 14.95
N PRO A 382 18.21 11.28 15.82
CA PRO A 382 17.69 10.77 17.08
C PRO A 382 17.37 11.88 18.09
N ARG A 383 17.95 13.08 17.96
CA ARG A 383 17.74 14.21 18.89
C ARG A 383 16.46 14.96 18.57
N THR A 384 16.25 15.27 17.28
CA THR A 384 15.11 16.08 16.83
C THR A 384 13.94 15.24 16.34
N GLY A 385 14.20 13.98 15.97
CA GLY A 385 13.25 13.08 15.33
C GLY A 385 12.96 13.42 13.87
N VAL A 386 13.77 14.30 13.26
CA VAL A 386 13.62 14.76 11.87
C VAL A 386 14.19 13.73 10.90
N TYR A 387 13.45 13.49 9.82
CA TYR A 387 13.89 12.74 8.66
C TYR A 387 14.38 13.72 7.60
N GLY A 388 15.50 13.43 6.95
CA GLY A 388 16.00 14.20 5.82
C GLY A 388 15.87 13.42 4.51
N LEU A 389 15.55 14.13 3.45
CA LEU A 389 15.48 13.64 2.08
C LEU A 389 16.34 14.56 1.22
N PHE A 390 17.13 13.97 0.32
CA PHE A 390 17.84 14.71 -0.72
C PHE A 390 17.47 14.17 -2.09
N TYR A 391 17.17 15.04 -3.04
CA TYR A 391 17.00 14.64 -4.44
C TYR A 391 17.92 15.40 -5.38
N TYR A 392 18.28 14.72 -6.46
CA TYR A 392 19.30 15.13 -7.42
C TYR A 392 18.63 15.24 -8.79
N PRO A 393 18.36 16.47 -9.30
CA PRO A 393 17.87 16.65 -10.66
C PRO A 393 18.83 16.08 -11.71
N HIS A 394 20.14 16.19 -11.43
CA HIS A 394 21.21 15.69 -12.28
C HIS A 394 22.24 14.94 -11.42
N PRO A 395 22.00 13.66 -11.09
CA PRO A 395 22.91 12.89 -10.26
C PRO A 395 24.26 12.70 -10.97
N LYS A 396 25.37 12.88 -10.25
CA LYS A 396 26.72 12.63 -10.79
C LYS A 396 26.97 11.15 -11.07
N ARG A 397 26.29 10.27 -10.35
CA ARG A 397 26.38 8.82 -10.45
C ARG A 397 24.98 8.23 -10.35
N ASN A 398 24.63 7.40 -11.32
CA ASN A 398 23.41 6.60 -11.25
C ASN A 398 23.73 5.26 -10.57
N TRP A 399 22.81 4.80 -9.75
CA TRP A 399 22.81 3.42 -9.30
C TRP A 399 22.37 2.52 -10.47
N PRO A 400 22.96 1.31 -10.60
CA PRO A 400 22.52 0.36 -11.61
C PRO A 400 21.07 -0.02 -11.37
N GLY A 401 20.34 -0.39 -12.41
CA GLY A 401 18.92 -0.68 -12.31
C GLY A 401 18.40 -1.30 -13.59
N GLU A 402 17.13 -1.68 -13.55
CA GLU A 402 16.41 -2.33 -14.64
C GLU A 402 15.01 -1.70 -14.69
N GLY A 403 14.64 -1.19 -15.87
CA GLY A 403 13.39 -0.44 -16.07
C GLY A 403 13.13 0.63 -15.01
N ASP A 404 12.02 0.44 -14.28
CA ASP A 404 11.48 1.37 -13.27
C ASP A 404 12.11 1.17 -11.87
N PHE A 405 13.12 0.31 -11.76
CA PHE A 405 13.74 -0.07 -10.49
C PHE A 405 15.25 0.12 -10.50
N VAL A 406 15.82 0.19 -9.30
CA VAL A 406 17.23 0.51 -9.07
C VAL A 406 17.80 -0.31 -7.92
N CYS A 407 19.07 -0.69 -8.02
CA CYS A 407 19.85 -1.28 -6.96
C CYS A 407 20.16 -0.22 -5.89
N VAL A 408 19.51 -0.34 -4.75
CA VAL A 408 19.68 0.54 -3.60
C VAL A 408 20.74 -0.06 -2.67
N PRO A 409 21.84 0.66 -2.39
CA PRO A 409 22.87 0.16 -1.49
C PRO A 409 22.33 -0.02 -0.07
N VAL A 410 22.76 -1.09 0.59
CA VAL A 410 22.52 -1.36 2.01
C VAL A 410 23.66 -0.77 2.81
N TYR A 411 23.34 0.08 3.78
CA TYR A 411 24.32 0.79 4.60
C TYR A 411 24.57 0.12 5.93
N GLU A 412 23.51 -0.38 6.57
CA GLU A 412 23.59 -0.99 7.91
C GLU A 412 22.46 -2.01 8.10
N ILE A 413 22.74 -3.05 8.88
CA ILE A 413 21.77 -4.06 9.32
C ILE A 413 21.97 -4.26 10.82
N TRP A 414 20.90 -4.16 11.61
CA TRP A 414 20.95 -4.42 13.05
C TRP A 414 19.67 -5.06 13.58
N GLU A 415 19.78 -5.75 14.70
CA GLU A 415 18.62 -6.27 15.42
C GLU A 415 17.96 -5.18 16.27
N GLU A 416 16.63 -5.14 16.27
CA GLU A 416 15.84 -4.27 17.14
C GLU A 416 14.60 -5.02 17.66
N GLU A 417 14.14 -4.66 18.87
CA GLU A 417 12.93 -5.23 19.44
C GLU A 417 11.69 -4.74 18.68
N TYR A 418 10.89 -5.68 18.17
CA TYR A 418 9.63 -5.42 17.50
C TYR A 418 8.55 -5.03 18.52
N PRO A 419 7.95 -3.83 18.41
CA PRO A 419 7.08 -3.29 19.45
C PRO A 419 5.64 -3.81 19.38
N HIS A 420 5.29 -4.63 18.38
CA HIS A 420 3.91 -5.06 18.16
C HIS A 420 3.73 -6.57 18.35
N GLU A 421 2.50 -6.98 18.66
CA GLU A 421 2.15 -8.40 18.81
C GLU A 421 2.02 -9.12 17.47
N TRP A 422 1.72 -8.38 16.40
CA TRP A 422 1.40 -8.93 15.08
C TRP A 422 2.34 -8.37 14.02
N GLU A 423 2.88 -9.25 13.17
CA GLU A 423 3.48 -8.90 11.89
C GLU A 423 2.47 -9.11 10.76
N TYR A 424 2.72 -8.49 9.60
CA TYR A 424 1.80 -8.45 8.47
C TYR A 424 2.54 -8.77 7.18
N ASP A 425 1.86 -9.45 6.26
CA ASP A 425 2.36 -9.76 4.92
C ASP A 425 1.21 -9.67 3.90
N LEU A 426 1.55 -9.67 2.61
CA LEU A 426 0.60 -9.57 1.50
C LEU A 426 0.77 -10.75 0.56
N SER A 427 -0.33 -11.32 0.07
CA SER A 427 -0.28 -12.19 -1.10
C SER A 427 -0.69 -11.39 -2.33
N VAL A 428 0.17 -11.37 -3.34
CA VAL A 428 0.06 -10.50 -4.51
C VAL A 428 -0.05 -11.34 -5.78
N ASP A 429 -0.90 -10.91 -6.70
CA ASP A 429 -1.16 -11.59 -7.96
C ASP A 429 -0.08 -11.27 -9.00
N CYS A 430 1.12 -11.82 -8.77
CA CYS A 430 2.22 -11.84 -9.72
C CYS A 430 3.14 -13.05 -9.46
N GLU A 431 3.92 -13.45 -10.47
CA GLU A 431 4.80 -14.62 -10.41
C GLU A 431 5.79 -14.57 -9.23
N THR A 432 6.30 -13.38 -8.92
CA THR A 432 7.31 -13.17 -7.88
C THR A 432 6.72 -12.74 -6.54
N GLU A 433 5.39 -12.70 -6.40
CA GLU A 433 4.65 -12.28 -5.20
C GLU A 433 5.31 -11.11 -4.43
N ASN A 434 5.51 -10.01 -5.14
CA ASN A 434 6.29 -8.87 -4.66
C ASN A 434 5.42 -7.61 -4.46
N PHE A 435 5.90 -6.68 -3.65
CA PHE A 435 5.30 -5.35 -3.52
C PHE A 435 6.31 -4.30 -3.05
N VAL A 436 6.06 -3.03 -3.37
CA VAL A 436 6.85 -1.90 -2.92
C VAL A 436 6.39 -1.47 -1.53
N GLY A 437 7.33 -1.36 -0.60
CA GLY A 437 7.08 -0.96 0.78
C GLY A 437 8.24 -0.18 1.40
N GLY A 438 8.18 -0.02 2.72
CA GLY A 438 9.22 0.69 3.47
C GLY A 438 9.29 2.19 3.19
N LEU A 439 10.19 2.88 3.87
CA LEU A 439 10.42 4.30 3.62
C LEU A 439 11.31 4.43 2.36
N GLY A 440 10.80 5.15 1.34
CA GLY A 440 11.51 5.39 0.08
C GLY A 440 11.36 4.32 -1.00
N GLY A 441 10.48 3.33 -0.80
CA GLY A 441 10.07 2.37 -1.84
C GLY A 441 11.10 1.29 -2.12
N VAL A 442 11.24 0.33 -1.20
CA VAL A 442 12.03 -0.91 -1.37
C VAL A 442 11.10 -2.04 -1.82
N LEU A 443 11.59 -2.97 -2.64
CA LEU A 443 10.84 -4.13 -3.10
C LEU A 443 10.92 -5.27 -2.07
N PHE A 444 9.76 -5.68 -1.57
CA PHE A 444 9.57 -6.77 -0.62
C PHE A 444 9.12 -8.01 -1.38
N HIS A 445 9.62 -9.17 -0.94
CA HIS A 445 9.06 -10.46 -1.31
C HIS A 445 8.02 -10.82 -0.27
N ASN A 446 6.88 -11.37 -0.68
CA ASN A 446 6.07 -12.05 0.30
C ASN A 446 6.72 -13.37 0.73
N THR A 447 6.22 -13.98 1.78
CA THR A 447 6.55 -15.39 2.01
C THR A 447 5.68 -16.23 1.06
N PRO A 448 6.23 -16.88 0.02
CA PRO A 448 5.42 -17.59 -0.96
C PRO A 448 4.80 -18.81 -0.28
N PHE A 449 3.48 -18.91 -0.35
CA PHE A 449 2.76 -20.09 0.07
C PHE A 449 2.91 -21.14 -1.03
N THR A 450 3.84 -22.08 -0.88
CA THR A 450 4.01 -23.19 -1.83
C THR A 450 3.41 -24.46 -1.25
N ASN A 451 2.51 -25.13 -1.98
CA ASN A 451 1.99 -26.45 -1.66
C ASN A 451 2.39 -27.45 -2.75
N LEU A 452 2.82 -28.65 -2.36
CA LEU A 452 3.08 -29.75 -3.29
C LEU A 452 2.09 -30.87 -3.00
N THR A 453 1.25 -31.22 -3.98
CA THR A 453 0.41 -32.41 -3.89
C THR A 453 1.17 -33.60 -4.47
N MET A 454 1.31 -34.66 -3.67
CA MET A 454 2.02 -35.88 -4.02
C MET A 454 1.01 -37.03 -4.17
N ASP A 455 1.08 -37.74 -5.30
CA ASP A 455 0.32 -38.96 -5.52
C ASP A 455 1.14 -40.18 -5.03
N LEU A 456 0.48 -41.08 -4.29
CA LEU A 456 1.08 -42.34 -3.81
C LEU A 456 0.96 -43.49 -4.80
N LYS A 457 0.03 -43.39 -5.76
CA LYS A 457 -0.17 -44.36 -6.83
C LYS A 457 -0.23 -43.63 -8.16
N VAL A 458 0.16 -44.30 -9.23
CA VAL A 458 0.05 -43.76 -10.59
C VAL A 458 -1.43 -43.42 -10.88
N PRO A 459 -1.77 -42.15 -11.18
CA PRO A 459 -3.13 -41.76 -11.49
C PRO A 459 -3.68 -42.54 -12.70
N GLU A 460 -4.97 -42.90 -12.68
CA GLU A 460 -5.58 -43.74 -13.72
C GLU A 460 -5.40 -43.16 -15.13
N SER A 461 -5.48 -41.83 -15.25
CA SER A 461 -5.30 -41.10 -16.51
C SER A 461 -3.91 -41.28 -17.12
N PHE A 462 -2.89 -41.62 -16.32
CA PHE A 462 -1.52 -41.83 -16.77
C PHE A 462 -1.12 -43.29 -16.89
N GLN A 463 -1.80 -44.21 -16.21
CA GLN A 463 -1.39 -45.63 -16.14
C GLN A 463 -1.09 -46.25 -17.50
N LYS A 464 -1.91 -45.96 -18.53
CA LYS A 464 -1.77 -46.52 -19.89
C LYS A 464 -0.88 -45.68 -20.82
N MET A 465 -0.40 -44.53 -20.37
CA MET A 465 0.46 -43.68 -21.17
C MET A 465 1.88 -44.24 -21.18
N ALA A 466 2.51 -44.23 -22.34
CA ALA A 466 3.92 -44.57 -22.47
C ALA A 466 4.80 -43.53 -21.75
N VAL A 467 5.82 -43.99 -21.03
CA VAL A 467 6.71 -43.09 -20.29
C VAL A 467 7.62 -42.32 -21.25
N VAL A 468 8.03 -41.12 -20.82
CA VAL A 468 8.97 -40.28 -21.56
C VAL A 468 10.28 -40.18 -20.78
N VAL A 469 11.37 -40.64 -21.38
CA VAL A 469 12.72 -40.59 -20.77
C VAL A 469 13.66 -39.88 -21.71
N GLY A 470 14.20 -38.73 -21.29
CA GLY A 470 15.07 -37.89 -22.12
C GLY A 470 14.36 -37.31 -23.34
N GLY A 471 13.04 -37.02 -23.22
CA GLY A 471 12.22 -36.50 -24.31
C GLY A 471 11.73 -37.53 -25.33
N GLN A 472 12.06 -38.82 -25.15
CA GLN A 472 11.63 -39.90 -26.04
C GLN A 472 10.63 -40.82 -25.34
N THR A 473 9.53 -41.12 -26.04
CA THR A 473 8.56 -42.12 -25.63
C THR A 473 9.20 -43.52 -25.60
N ARG A 474 8.87 -44.30 -24.58
CA ARG A 474 9.32 -45.67 -24.40
C ARG A 474 8.18 -46.67 -24.62
N ALA A 475 8.49 -47.96 -24.57
CA ALA A 475 7.47 -49.01 -24.75
C ALA A 475 6.68 -49.23 -23.45
N GLU A 476 7.36 -49.04 -22.31
CA GLU A 476 6.83 -49.16 -20.97
C GLU A 476 5.83 -48.03 -20.65
N THR A 477 4.85 -48.35 -19.82
CA THR A 477 3.78 -47.45 -19.40
C THR A 477 4.01 -46.93 -17.99
N TYR A 478 3.42 -45.78 -17.62
CA TYR A 478 3.59 -45.23 -16.26
C TYR A 478 3.13 -46.19 -15.16
N ALA A 479 2.18 -47.09 -15.43
CA ALA A 479 1.73 -48.12 -14.49
C ALA A 479 2.88 -49.02 -13.99
N GLU A 480 3.94 -49.18 -14.78
CA GLU A 480 5.08 -50.05 -14.46
C GLU A 480 6.10 -49.40 -13.51
N PHE A 481 5.94 -48.11 -13.17
CA PHE A 481 6.91 -47.30 -12.41
C PHE A 481 6.46 -46.94 -10.98
N GLN A 482 5.64 -47.78 -10.35
CA GLN A 482 5.21 -47.57 -8.96
C GLN A 482 6.40 -47.51 -7.98
N LYS A 483 7.43 -48.34 -8.23
CA LYS A 483 8.63 -48.39 -7.39
C LYS A 483 9.41 -47.07 -7.40
N GLU A 484 9.49 -46.42 -8.56
CA GLU A 484 10.15 -45.12 -8.73
C GLU A 484 9.33 -44.00 -8.08
N MET A 485 7.99 -44.06 -8.14
CA MET A 485 7.13 -43.15 -7.39
C MET A 485 7.31 -43.29 -5.88
N ASP A 486 7.39 -44.53 -5.37
CA ASP A 486 7.65 -44.80 -3.95
C ASP A 486 9.03 -44.26 -3.53
N MET A 487 10.04 -44.43 -4.40
CA MET A 487 11.39 -43.89 -4.19
C MET A 487 11.38 -42.35 -4.09
N ILE A 488 10.67 -41.65 -4.99
CA ILE A 488 10.56 -40.18 -4.96
C ILE A 488 9.85 -39.71 -3.69
N ASN A 489 8.72 -40.32 -3.33
CA ASN A 489 7.96 -39.97 -2.12
C ASN A 489 8.81 -40.19 -0.85
N ARG A 490 9.54 -41.31 -0.77
CA ARG A 490 10.50 -41.58 0.31
C ARG A 490 11.59 -40.52 0.39
N ALA A 491 12.29 -40.26 -0.71
CA ALA A 491 13.38 -39.29 -0.75
C ALA A 491 12.90 -37.89 -0.36
N PHE A 492 11.70 -37.50 -0.81
CA PHE A 492 11.08 -36.24 -0.43
C PHE A 492 10.79 -36.19 1.08
N CYS A 493 10.18 -37.22 1.66
CA CYS A 493 9.92 -37.28 3.11
C CYS A 493 11.21 -37.24 3.93
N GLU A 494 12.24 -37.98 3.52
CA GLU A 494 13.56 -37.99 4.17
C GLU A 494 14.21 -36.61 4.16
N LEU A 495 14.15 -35.89 3.04
CA LEU A 495 14.66 -34.52 2.93
C LEU A 495 13.87 -33.53 3.79
N MET A 496 12.54 -33.62 3.78
CA MET A 496 11.67 -32.82 4.65
C MET A 496 11.97 -33.06 6.14
N MET A 497 12.30 -34.30 6.50
CA MET A 497 12.68 -34.68 7.87
C MET A 497 14.11 -34.28 8.27
N ALA A 498 15.04 -34.24 7.31
CA ALA A 498 16.41 -33.77 7.51
C ALA A 498 16.45 -32.26 7.76
N GLY A 499 15.59 -31.50 7.06
CA GLY A 499 15.46 -30.06 7.23
C GLY A 499 16.60 -29.27 6.59
N ASP A 500 16.71 -27.99 6.95
CA ASP A 500 17.76 -27.09 6.47
C ASP A 500 19.14 -27.46 7.02
N ALA A 501 20.19 -26.73 6.62
CA ALA A 501 21.56 -26.95 7.09
C ALA A 501 21.75 -26.86 8.62
N LYS A 502 20.72 -26.39 9.36
CA LYS A 502 20.69 -26.33 10.83
C LYS A 502 19.72 -27.36 11.44
N GLY A 503 19.21 -28.30 10.64
CA GLY A 503 18.27 -29.34 11.06
C GLY A 503 16.85 -28.84 11.35
N ARG A 504 16.50 -27.64 10.88
CA ARG A 504 15.15 -27.07 11.09
C ARG A 504 14.23 -27.52 9.96
N ILE A 505 12.98 -27.83 10.30
CA ILE A 505 11.97 -28.22 9.32
C ILE A 505 11.77 -27.14 8.24
N PHE A 506 11.57 -27.58 7.00
CA PHE A 506 11.06 -26.73 5.94
C PHE A 506 9.59 -26.39 6.21
N THR A 507 9.30 -25.12 6.47
CA THR A 507 7.91 -24.64 6.61
C THR A 507 7.16 -24.60 5.28
N PHE A 508 7.91 -24.55 4.17
CA PHE A 508 7.40 -24.65 2.80
C PHE A 508 8.38 -25.46 1.92
N PRO A 509 7.88 -26.15 0.87
CA PRO A 509 6.47 -26.28 0.53
C PRO A 509 5.70 -27.11 1.58
N ILE A 510 4.39 -26.89 1.70
CA ILE A 510 3.52 -27.76 2.49
C ILE A 510 3.19 -28.98 1.61
N PRO A 511 3.63 -30.19 1.98
CA PRO A 511 3.24 -31.38 1.26
C PRO A 511 1.78 -31.76 1.55
N THR A 512 1.07 -32.25 0.54
CA THR A 512 -0.29 -32.76 0.63
C THR A 512 -0.37 -34.15 0.00
N TYR A 513 -0.92 -35.12 0.71
CA TYR A 513 -1.14 -36.48 0.22
C TYR A 513 -2.64 -36.82 0.22
N ASN A 514 -3.11 -37.55 -0.79
CA ASN A 514 -4.51 -37.95 -0.90
C ASN A 514 -4.76 -39.25 -0.12
N ILE A 515 -5.83 -39.30 0.70
CA ILE A 515 -6.34 -40.52 1.33
C ILE A 515 -7.66 -40.89 0.65
N THR A 516 -7.70 -42.03 -0.03
CA THR A 516 -8.88 -42.56 -0.70
C THR A 516 -9.47 -43.75 0.06
N LYS A 517 -10.61 -44.29 -0.40
CA LYS A 517 -11.23 -45.48 0.22
C LYS A 517 -10.33 -46.72 0.10
N GLU A 518 -9.51 -46.77 -0.94
CA GLU A 518 -8.57 -47.84 -1.30
C GLU A 518 -7.15 -47.60 -0.76
N PHE A 519 -7.01 -46.67 0.19
CA PHE A 519 -5.73 -46.34 0.79
C PHE A 519 -5.19 -47.53 1.59
N ASP A 520 -3.98 -47.96 1.27
CA ASP A 520 -3.33 -49.09 1.92
C ASP A 520 -2.55 -48.61 3.16
N TRP A 521 -3.20 -48.72 4.31
CA TRP A 521 -2.68 -48.26 5.60
C TRP A 521 -1.43 -49.01 6.07
N GLU A 522 -1.30 -50.27 5.67
CA GLU A 522 -0.22 -51.17 6.09
C GLU A 522 0.92 -51.21 5.07
N ASN A 523 0.93 -50.31 4.08
CA ASN A 523 1.97 -50.27 3.06
C ASN A 523 3.32 -49.85 3.67
N PRO A 524 4.35 -50.72 3.68
CA PRO A 524 5.65 -50.42 4.27
C PRO A 524 6.42 -49.31 3.53
N ALA A 525 6.06 -49.00 2.28
CA ALA A 525 6.64 -47.87 1.55
C ALA A 525 6.25 -46.51 2.18
N LEU A 526 5.16 -46.46 2.95
CA LEU A 526 4.65 -45.25 3.60
C LEU A 526 5.31 -44.97 4.96
N GLU A 527 6.21 -45.81 5.47
CA GLU A 527 6.83 -45.58 6.78
C GLU A 527 7.51 -44.18 6.90
N PRO A 528 8.27 -43.67 5.91
CA PRO A 528 8.83 -42.33 5.98
C PRO A 528 7.78 -41.22 6.05
N LEU A 529 6.63 -41.42 5.41
CA LEU A 529 5.49 -40.50 5.46
C LEU A 529 4.89 -40.46 6.87
N TRP A 530 4.74 -41.62 7.50
CA TRP A 530 4.26 -41.74 8.88
C TRP A 530 5.27 -41.20 9.89
N GLU A 531 6.56 -41.46 9.69
CA GLU A 531 7.62 -40.91 10.53
C GLU A 531 7.68 -39.38 10.45
N MET A 532 7.59 -38.82 9.24
CA MET A 532 7.50 -37.38 9.03
C MET A 532 6.26 -36.77 9.73
N THR A 533 5.12 -37.45 9.62
CA THR A 533 3.86 -37.07 10.30
C THR A 533 4.02 -37.11 11.81
N ARG A 534 4.63 -38.15 12.36
CA ARG A 534 4.85 -38.34 13.80
C ARG A 534 5.83 -37.31 14.36
N LYS A 535 6.88 -37.00 13.61
CA LYS A 535 7.97 -36.12 14.06
C LYS A 535 7.59 -34.64 13.99
N TYR A 536 6.87 -34.24 12.95
CA TYR A 536 6.66 -32.83 12.64
C TYR A 536 5.21 -32.43 12.38
N GLY A 537 4.28 -33.38 12.33
CA GLY A 537 2.88 -33.09 12.06
C GLY A 537 2.59 -32.70 10.61
N ILE A 538 3.49 -33.01 9.67
CA ILE A 538 3.32 -32.84 8.23
C ILE A 538 3.39 -34.22 7.55
N PRO A 539 2.67 -34.48 6.45
CA PRO A 539 2.00 -33.55 5.54
C PRO A 539 0.53 -33.29 5.88
N TYR A 540 -0.13 -32.47 5.06
CA TYR A 540 -1.58 -32.47 4.98
C TYR A 540 -2.10 -33.73 4.30
N PHE A 541 -3.26 -34.20 4.77
CA PHE A 541 -3.98 -35.30 4.14
C PHE A 541 -5.30 -34.79 3.57
N ALA A 542 -5.44 -34.84 2.24
CA ALA A 542 -6.70 -34.58 1.57
C ALA A 542 -7.57 -35.83 1.67
N ASN A 543 -8.63 -35.77 2.48
CA ASN A 543 -9.49 -36.91 2.77
C ASN A 543 -10.62 -37.05 1.73
N PHE A 544 -10.54 -38.09 0.90
CA PHE A 544 -11.56 -38.47 -0.08
C PHE A 544 -12.43 -39.65 0.38
N VAL A 545 -12.13 -40.28 1.53
CA VAL A 545 -12.86 -41.45 2.05
C VAL A 545 -14.35 -41.14 2.25
N ASN A 546 -14.64 -39.93 2.76
CA ASN A 546 -15.99 -39.45 3.05
C ASN A 546 -16.50 -38.42 2.02
N SER A 547 -15.97 -38.44 0.79
CA SER A 547 -16.40 -37.50 -0.25
C SER A 547 -16.92 -38.24 -1.49
N ASP A 548 -17.86 -37.62 -2.20
CA ASP A 548 -18.40 -38.12 -3.49
C ASP A 548 -17.48 -37.75 -4.67
N MET A 549 -16.25 -37.30 -4.40
CA MET A 549 -15.30 -36.78 -5.40
C MET A 549 -14.15 -37.74 -5.64
N ASP A 550 -13.70 -37.80 -6.89
CA ASP A 550 -12.52 -38.56 -7.32
C ASP A 550 -11.24 -37.70 -7.18
N PRO A 551 -10.12 -38.23 -6.64
CA PRO A 551 -8.82 -37.55 -6.65
C PRO A 551 -8.32 -37.09 -8.04
N ASN A 552 -8.82 -37.70 -9.11
CA ASN A 552 -8.55 -37.29 -10.50
C ASN A 552 -9.33 -36.03 -10.92
N ASP A 553 -10.46 -35.73 -10.27
CA ASP A 553 -11.32 -34.58 -10.62
C ASP A 553 -10.79 -33.26 -10.05
N ALA A 554 -9.96 -33.29 -9.01
CA ALA A 554 -9.48 -32.07 -8.37
C ALA A 554 -8.08 -32.17 -7.76
N ARG A 555 -7.27 -31.12 -7.92
CA ARG A 555 -6.02 -30.94 -7.14
C ARG A 555 -6.22 -29.89 -6.06
N SER A 556 -5.85 -30.23 -4.82
CA SER A 556 -5.99 -29.35 -3.67
C SER A 556 -4.77 -28.43 -3.58
N MET A 557 -4.94 -27.15 -3.91
CA MET A 557 -3.86 -26.14 -3.81
C MET A 557 -3.78 -25.54 -2.40
N CYS A 558 -4.91 -25.54 -1.68
CA CYS A 558 -5.07 -25.16 -0.27
C CYS A 558 -6.41 -25.71 0.23
N CYS A 559 -6.66 -25.74 1.54
CA CYS A 559 -7.86 -26.30 2.18
C CYS A 559 -9.22 -25.80 1.62
N ARG A 560 -9.23 -24.75 0.80
CA ARG A 560 -10.43 -24.15 0.19
C ARG A 560 -10.32 -23.82 -1.30
N LEU A 561 -9.14 -24.01 -1.90
CA LEU A 561 -8.88 -23.79 -3.33
C LEU A 561 -8.60 -25.14 -3.97
N ARG A 562 -9.56 -25.59 -4.78
CA ARG A 562 -9.47 -26.83 -5.56
C ARG A 562 -9.46 -26.45 -7.02
N LEU A 563 -8.45 -26.94 -7.73
CA LEU A 563 -8.35 -26.84 -9.17
C LEU A 563 -9.24 -27.95 -9.74
N ASP A 564 -10.36 -27.63 -10.42
CA ASP A 564 -11.18 -28.66 -11.08
C ASP A 564 -10.47 -29.08 -12.38
N ASN A 565 -10.01 -30.32 -12.43
CA ASN A 565 -9.29 -30.86 -13.58
C ASN A 565 -10.20 -31.05 -14.80
N ARG A 566 -11.53 -31.05 -14.63
CA ARG A 566 -12.50 -31.15 -15.73
C ARG A 566 -12.65 -29.83 -16.48
N GLU A 567 -12.40 -28.70 -15.81
CA GLU A 567 -12.42 -27.36 -16.42
C GLU A 567 -11.06 -26.95 -17.01
N LEU A 568 -9.99 -27.68 -16.69
CA LEU A 568 -8.67 -27.53 -17.29
C LEU A 568 -8.67 -28.02 -18.74
N ARG A 569 -9.03 -27.11 -19.67
CA ARG A 569 -8.68 -27.28 -21.08
C ARG A 569 -7.16 -27.28 -21.18
N LYS A 570 -6.58 -28.42 -21.57
CA LYS A 570 -5.17 -28.59 -21.96
C LYS A 570 -4.67 -27.34 -22.69
N ARG A 571 -3.92 -26.49 -22.00
CA ARG A 571 -3.08 -25.48 -22.63
C ARG A 571 -1.69 -26.09 -22.75
N GLN A 572 -1.37 -26.43 -24.00
CA GLN A 572 -0.08 -26.80 -24.61
C GLN A 572 0.15 -28.29 -24.87
N GLY A 573 0.48 -28.58 -26.14
CA GLY A 573 1.23 -29.75 -26.58
C GLY A 573 0.39 -30.95 -26.97
#